data_AF-A0A521ZYR8-F1
#
_entry.id   AF-A0A521ZYR8-F1
#
_cell.length_a   1.000
_cell.length_b   1.000
_cell.length_c   1.000
_cell.angle_alpha   90.00
_cell.angle_beta   90.00
_cell.angle_gamma   90.00
#
_symmetry.space_group_name_H-M   'P 1'
#
loop_
_entity.id
_entity.type
_entity.pdbx_description
1 polymer ?
#
loop_
_entity_poly.entity_id
_entity_poly.type
_entity_poly.pdbx_seq_one_letter_code
_entity_poly.pdbx_strand_id
1 'polypeptide(L)'
;MALVSMRQLLDHAAENNYGIPAFNVNNLEQVQAVMAAADEIGAPVILQASAGARKYAGESFIKHLIQAAVEMYPHIPLVMHQDHGQSPAICQGAIDLGFGSVMMDGSLK
;
A
#
# COMPACT_ATOMS: atom_id res chain seq x y z
N MET A 1 -9.20 -10.02 5.59
CA MET A 1 -9.81 -8.82 6.23
C MET A 1 -10.02 -7.76 5.15
N ALA A 2 -10.60 -6.58 5.47
CA ALA A 2 -10.55 -5.45 4.54
C ALA A 2 -9.21 -4.70 4.69
N LEU A 3 -8.78 -3.98 3.65
CA LEU A 3 -7.68 -3.02 3.76
C LEU A 3 -8.01 -1.97 4.85
N VAL A 4 -7.02 -1.54 5.61
CA VAL A 4 -7.19 -0.46 6.59
C VAL A 4 -6.79 0.89 5.98
N SER A 5 -7.30 1.98 6.54
CA SER A 5 -6.89 3.33 6.10
C SER A 5 -5.48 3.63 6.60
N MET A 6 -4.71 4.37 5.80
CA MET A 6 -3.37 4.82 6.24
C MET A 6 -3.46 5.76 7.44
N ARG A 7 -4.54 6.54 7.53
CA ARG A 7 -4.81 7.42 8.67
C ARG A 7 -4.83 6.63 9.99
N GLN A 8 -5.56 5.52 10.04
CA GLN A 8 -5.64 4.68 11.23
C GLN A 8 -4.27 4.14 11.66
N LEU A 9 -3.48 3.66 10.70
CA LEU A 9 -2.14 3.13 11.01
C LEU A 9 -1.18 4.21 11.50
N LEU A 10 -1.19 5.39 10.87
CA LEU A 10 -0.31 6.49 11.26
C LEU A 10 -0.73 7.13 12.58
N ASP A 11 -2.03 7.22 12.87
CA ASP A 11 -2.52 7.67 14.19
C ASP A 11 -2.03 6.72 15.29
N HIS A 12 -2.20 5.40 15.10
CA HIS A 12 -1.71 4.40 16.04
C HIS A 12 -0.18 4.47 16.21
N ALA A 13 0.56 4.67 15.12
CA ALA A 13 2.02 4.80 15.16
C ALA A 13 2.48 6.03 15.95
N ALA A 14 1.79 7.16 15.78
CA ALA A 14 2.05 8.38 16.54
C ALA A 14 1.72 8.23 18.04
N GLU A 15 0.59 7.60 18.37
CA GLU A 15 0.16 7.34 19.75
C GLU A 15 1.14 6.40 20.49
N ASN A 16 1.80 5.50 19.77
CA ASN A 16 2.69 4.48 20.34
C ASN A 16 4.18 4.73 20.02
N ASN A 17 4.54 5.92 19.53
CA ASN A 17 5.92 6.36 19.27
C ASN A 17 6.75 5.41 18.39
N TYR A 18 6.21 4.97 17.25
CA TYR A 18 6.96 4.18 16.27
C TYR A 18 6.71 4.65 14.83
N GLY A 19 7.48 4.12 13.88
CA GLY A 19 7.33 4.38 12.45
C GLY A 19 6.90 3.13 11.69
N ILE A 20 6.12 3.31 10.62
CA ILE A 20 5.70 2.21 9.74
C ILE A 20 6.44 2.35 8.40
N PRO A 21 7.26 1.37 7.99
CA PRO A 21 7.88 1.41 6.68
C PRO A 21 6.82 1.26 5.58
N ALA A 22 6.94 2.08 4.54
CA ALA A 22 6.16 1.97 3.32
C ALA A 22 7.04 1.40 2.20
N PHE A 23 6.71 0.20 1.73
CA PHE A 23 7.51 -0.54 0.76
C PHE A 23 6.88 -0.44 -0.63
N ASN A 24 7.67 0.00 -1.62
CA ASN A 24 7.23 -0.08 -3.01
C ASN A 24 7.19 -1.53 -3.47
N VAL A 25 6.14 -1.91 -4.20
CA VAL A 25 5.99 -3.24 -4.80
C VAL A 25 5.61 -3.16 -6.27
N ASN A 26 6.18 -4.09 -7.04
CA ASN A 26 6.08 -4.16 -8.50
C ASN A 26 5.72 -5.56 -9.00
N ASN A 27 5.86 -6.61 -8.17
CA ASN A 27 5.61 -7.99 -8.55
C ASN A 27 5.28 -8.87 -7.34
N LEU A 28 5.08 -10.17 -7.58
CA LEU A 28 4.68 -11.14 -6.57
C LEU A 28 5.75 -11.35 -5.50
N GLU A 29 7.01 -11.50 -5.90
CA GLU A 29 8.13 -11.81 -5.01
C GLU A 29 8.34 -10.71 -3.98
N GLN A 30 8.19 -9.44 -4.39
CA GLN A 30 8.31 -8.30 -3.48
C GLN A 30 7.17 -8.24 -2.48
N VAL A 31 5.93 -8.49 -2.93
CA VAL A 31 4.77 -8.56 -2.01
C VAL A 31 4.97 -9.68 -1.00
N GLN A 32 5.36 -10.88 -1.44
CA GLN A 32 5.61 -12.01 -0.55
C GLN A 32 6.73 -11.72 0.46
N ALA A 33 7.84 -11.13 0.02
CA ALA A 33 8.97 -10.82 0.89
C ALA A 33 8.57 -9.83 2.00
N VAL A 34 7.86 -8.75 1.65
CA VAL A 34 7.41 -7.75 2.61
C VAL A 34 6.39 -8.34 3.59
N MET A 35 5.43 -9.13 3.09
CA MET A 35 4.41 -9.73 3.95
C MET A 35 4.97 -10.80 4.89
N ALA A 36 5.89 -11.64 4.42
CA ALA A 36 6.54 -12.63 5.27
C ALA A 36 7.32 -11.97 6.41
N ALA A 37 8.03 -10.86 6.12
CA ALA A 37 8.74 -10.09 7.14
C ALA A 37 7.77 -9.44 8.14
N ALA A 38 6.66 -8.86 7.66
CA ALA A 38 5.64 -8.26 8.54
C ALA A 38 4.98 -9.30 9.45
N ASP A 39 4.72 -10.51 8.92
CA ASP A 39 4.17 -11.64 9.65
C ASP A 39 5.10 -12.13 10.76
N GLU A 40 6.39 -12.32 10.45
CA GLU A 40 7.40 -12.80 11.40
C GLU A 40 7.49 -11.94 12.66
N ILE A 41 7.34 -10.62 12.52
CA ILE A 41 7.46 -9.66 13.63
C ILE A 41 6.10 -9.12 14.13
N GLY A 42 4.98 -9.55 13.53
CA GLY A 42 3.64 -9.07 13.88
C GLY A 42 3.43 -7.57 13.67
N ALA A 43 4.04 -6.97 12.65
CA ALA A 43 3.99 -5.53 12.40
C ALA A 43 2.93 -5.14 11.36
N PRO A 44 2.31 -3.95 11.47
CA PRO A 44 1.51 -3.38 10.39
C PRO A 44 2.40 -2.96 9.22
N VAL A 45 1.84 -2.93 8.00
CA VAL A 45 2.63 -2.63 6.79
C VAL A 45 1.87 -1.80 5.77
N ILE A 46 2.61 -0.92 5.09
CA ILE A 46 2.12 -0.12 3.97
C ILE A 46 2.79 -0.65 2.71
N LEU A 47 1.99 -1.17 1.77
CA LEU A 47 2.44 -1.50 0.42
C LEU A 47 2.05 -0.36 -0.50
N GLN A 48 3.03 0.20 -1.22
CA GLN A 48 2.81 1.33 -2.10
C GLN A 48 3.17 1.02 -3.55
N ALA A 49 2.40 1.57 -4.48
CA ALA A 49 2.62 1.42 -5.91
C ALA A 49 2.73 2.79 -6.57
N SER A 50 3.83 3.02 -7.27
CA SER A 50 4.02 4.21 -8.10
C SER A 50 3.26 4.08 -9.42
N ALA A 51 3.08 5.19 -10.13
CA ALA A 51 2.57 5.15 -11.51
C ALA A 51 3.41 4.24 -12.43
N GLY A 52 4.74 4.21 -12.22
CA GLY A 52 5.65 3.31 -12.94
C GLY A 52 5.40 1.83 -12.63
N ALA A 53 5.16 1.49 -11.35
CA ALA A 53 4.84 0.12 -10.93
C ALA A 53 3.53 -0.37 -11.57
N ARG A 54 2.50 0.48 -11.54
CA ARG A 54 1.20 0.22 -12.19
C ARG A 54 1.33 0.02 -13.69
N LYS A 55 2.18 0.80 -14.37
CA LYS A 55 2.46 0.65 -15.80
C LYS A 55 3.23 -0.64 -16.11
N TYR A 56 4.20 -1.01 -15.27
CA TYR A 56 5.02 -2.21 -15.46
C TYR A 56 4.20 -3.49 -15.26
N ALA A 57 3.56 -3.63 -14.11
CA ALA A 57 2.85 -4.86 -13.75
C ALA A 57 1.43 -4.93 -14.32
N GLY A 58 0.83 -3.76 -14.60
CA GLY A 58 -0.59 -3.63 -14.85
C GLY A 58 -1.38 -3.40 -13.56
N GLU A 59 -2.32 -2.46 -13.61
CA GLU A 59 -3.10 -2.03 -12.45
C GLU A 59 -3.86 -3.18 -11.78
N SER A 60 -4.49 -4.04 -12.59
CA SER A 60 -5.19 -5.23 -12.11
C SER A 60 -4.24 -6.20 -11.41
N PHE A 61 -3.02 -6.40 -11.91
CA PHE A 61 -2.08 -7.31 -11.26
C PHE A 61 -1.65 -6.79 -9.90
N ILE A 62 -1.23 -5.53 -9.80
CA ILE A 62 -0.86 -4.92 -8.51
C ILE A 62 -2.01 -5.00 -7.52
N LYS A 63 -3.23 -4.65 -7.95
CA LYS A 63 -4.43 -4.77 -7.12
C LYS A 63 -4.61 -6.17 -6.57
N HIS A 64 -4.60 -7.19 -7.44
CA HIS A 64 -4.89 -8.56 -7.02
C HIS A 64 -3.75 -9.17 -6.21
N LEU A 65 -2.49 -8.78 -6.43
CA LEU A 65 -1.37 -9.20 -5.58
C LEU A 65 -1.53 -8.69 -4.15
N ILE A 66 -1.92 -7.43 -3.97
CA ILE A 66 -2.13 -6.85 -2.64
C ILE A 66 -3.38 -7.44 -2.00
N GLN A 67 -4.46 -7.69 -2.75
CA GLN A 67 -5.64 -8.38 -2.23
C GLN A 67 -5.33 -9.81 -1.77
N ALA A 68 -4.55 -10.56 -2.56
CA ALA A 68 -4.09 -11.89 -2.17
C ALA A 68 -3.25 -11.86 -0.88
N ALA A 69 -2.43 -10.83 -0.67
CA ALA A 69 -1.72 -10.63 0.59
C ALA A 69 -2.67 -10.43 1.79
N VAL A 70 -3.74 -9.65 1.63
CA VAL A 70 -4.76 -9.45 2.68
C VAL A 70 -5.50 -10.76 3.02
N GLU A 71 -5.74 -11.60 2.02
CA GLU A 71 -6.37 -12.91 2.21
C GLU A 71 -5.46 -13.91 2.92
N MET A 72 -4.17 -13.92 2.55
CA MET A 72 -3.18 -14.84 3.11
C MET A 72 -2.73 -14.46 4.52
N TYR A 73 -2.71 -13.16 4.84
CA TYR A 73 -2.28 -12.62 6.14
C TYR A 73 -3.41 -11.81 6.80
N PRO A 74 -4.56 -12.43 7.14
CA PRO A 74 -5.74 -11.70 7.58
C PRO A 74 -5.58 -11.01 8.94
N HIS A 75 -4.54 -11.34 9.71
CA HIS A 75 -4.19 -10.76 10.99
C HIS A 75 -3.21 -9.58 10.89
N ILE A 76 -2.65 -9.31 9.72
CA ILE A 76 -1.72 -8.18 9.50
C ILE A 76 -2.49 -6.96 8.98
N PRO A 77 -2.47 -5.82 9.70
CA PRO A 77 -3.04 -4.58 9.20
C PRO A 77 -2.25 -4.07 7.97
N LEU A 78 -2.91 -4.09 6.81
CA LEU A 78 -2.32 -3.74 5.51
C LEU A 78 -2.97 -2.51 4.88
N VAL A 79 -2.14 -1.58 4.43
CA VAL A 79 -2.55 -0.45 3.57
C VAL A 79 -2.07 -0.69 2.14
N MET A 80 -2.95 -0.38 1.19
CA MET A 80 -2.61 -0.20 -0.22
C MET A 80 -2.53 1.31 -0.54
N HIS A 81 -1.33 1.82 -0.84
CA HIS A 81 -1.06 3.24 -1.03
C HIS A 81 -0.61 3.59 -2.46
N GLN A 82 -1.18 4.65 -3.04
CA GLN A 82 -0.72 5.20 -4.31
C GLN A 82 0.40 6.20 -4.05
N ASP A 83 1.59 5.88 -4.54
CA ASP A 83 2.79 6.69 -4.38
C ASP A 83 2.90 7.73 -5.51
N HIS A 84 3.35 8.95 -5.17
CA HIS A 84 3.58 10.09 -6.06
C HIS A 84 2.47 10.31 -7.13
N GLY A 85 1.21 10.48 -6.72
CA GLY A 85 0.12 10.86 -7.63
C GLY A 85 0.31 12.29 -8.15
N GLN A 86 0.58 12.43 -9.45
CA GLN A 86 0.92 13.73 -10.07
C GLN A 86 -0.31 14.57 -10.47
N SER A 87 -1.52 14.02 -10.37
CA SER A 87 -2.75 14.76 -10.67
C SER A 87 -3.94 14.16 -9.91
N PRO A 88 -5.00 14.96 -9.68
CA PRO A 88 -6.24 14.47 -9.08
C PRO A 88 -6.83 13.27 -9.84
N ALA A 89 -6.69 13.22 -11.17
CA ALA A 89 -7.18 12.09 -11.98
C ALA A 89 -6.42 10.78 -11.68
N ILE A 90 -5.10 10.85 -11.43
CA ILE A 90 -4.30 9.68 -11.04
C ILE A 90 -4.73 9.17 -9.66
N CYS A 91 -4.96 10.09 -8.71
CA CYS A 91 -5.45 9.75 -7.38
C CYS A 91 -6.84 9.12 -7.44
N GLN A 92 -7.76 9.68 -8.23
CA GLN A 92 -9.11 9.12 -8.41
C GLN A 92 -9.05 7.71 -9.00
N GLY A 93 -8.24 7.48 -10.05
CA GLY A 93 -8.09 6.15 -10.63
C GLY A 93 -7.54 5.12 -9.63
N ALA A 94 -6.67 5.53 -8.70
CA ALA A 94 -6.21 4.64 -7.63
C ALA A 94 -7.35 4.32 -6.64
N ILE A 95 -8.17 5.30 -6.26
CA ILE A 95 -9.35 5.08 -5.42
C ILE A 95 -10.32 4.09 -6.09
N ASP A 96 -10.58 4.26 -7.39
CA ASP A 96 -11.47 3.38 -8.16
C ASP A 96 -10.94 1.93 -8.24
N LEU A 97 -9.61 1.75 -8.19
CA LEU A 97 -8.97 0.43 -8.11
C LEU A 97 -9.07 -0.20 -6.71
N GLY A 98 -9.45 0.56 -5.68
CA GLY A 98 -9.61 0.10 -4.30
C GLY A 98 -8.43 0.44 -3.39
N PHE A 99 -7.58 1.41 -3.76
CA PHE A 99 -6.53 1.90 -2.87
C PHE A 99 -7.16 2.62 -1.66
N GLY A 100 -6.73 2.25 -0.45
CA GLY A 100 -7.19 2.85 0.81
C GLY A 100 -6.44 4.13 1.19
N SER A 101 -5.45 4.55 0.38
CA SER A 101 -4.63 5.73 0.61
C SER A 101 -3.99 6.22 -0.69
N VAL A 102 -3.86 7.54 -0.84
CA VAL A 102 -3.22 8.16 -2.01
C VAL A 102 -2.33 9.34 -1.59
N MET A 103 -1.19 9.48 -2.23
CA MET A 103 -0.36 10.69 -2.16
C MET A 103 -0.66 11.56 -3.39
N MET A 104 -1.15 12.78 -3.18
CA MET A 104 -1.19 13.82 -4.21
C MET A 104 0.08 14.65 -4.08
N ASP A 105 1.05 14.41 -4.95
CA ASP A 105 2.33 15.11 -4.93
C ASP A 105 2.23 16.44 -5.70
N GLY A 106 1.68 17.44 -5.04
CA GLY A 106 1.59 18.81 -5.56
C GLY A 106 2.88 19.63 -5.40
N SER A 107 3.98 19.02 -4.94
CA SER A 107 5.26 19.73 -4.77
C SER A 107 6.04 19.88 -6.09
N LEU A 108 5.70 19.08 -7.09
CA LEU A 108 6.30 19.07 -8.41
C LEU A 108 5.78 20.23 -9.28
N LYS A 109 6.64 20.78 -10.13
CA LYS A 109 6.33 21.90 -11.03
C LYS A 109 5.72 21.45 -12.34
#